data_AF-A0A3R8RXE7-F1
#
_entry.id   AF-A0A3R8RXE7-F1
#
_cell.length_a   1.000
_cell.length_b   1.000
_cell.length_c   1.000
_cell.angle_alpha   90.00
_cell.angle_beta   90.00
_cell.angle_gamma   90.00
#
_symmetry.space_group_name_H-M   'P 1'
#
loop_
_entity.id
_entity.type
_entity.pdbx_description
1 polymer ?
#
loop_
_entity_poly.entity_id
_entity_poly.type
_entity_poly.pdbx_seq_one_letter_code
_entity_poly.pdbx_strand_id
1 'polypeptide(L)'
;MNTPTGSAGQDLPEDATVQTAGAFDIRNFIGTLLGLFGLVLVVMGLFAFGPEEAAKTDGLNANLWAGIAMVVVAAAFLIWTRLDPIRMVVRDNEDGAEEPHDISALD
;
A
#
# COMPACT_ATOMS: atom_id res chain seq x y z
N MET A 1 44.99 8.66 -2.23
CA MET A 1 43.85 8.27 -1.39
C MET A 1 42.62 8.60 -2.20
N ASN A 2 42.07 7.62 -2.92
CA ASN A 2 40.97 7.86 -3.85
C ASN A 2 39.68 7.37 -3.20
N THR A 3 38.72 8.28 -3.05
CA THR A 3 37.37 8.02 -2.55
C THR A 3 36.59 7.27 -3.64
N PRO A 4 36.03 6.08 -3.38
CA PRO A 4 35.08 5.48 -4.30
C PRO A 4 33.72 6.17 -4.10
N THR A 5 33.35 7.02 -5.07
CA THR A 5 31.97 7.41 -5.33
C THR A 5 31.23 6.21 -5.91
N GLY A 6 30.61 5.40 -5.06
CA GLY A 6 29.69 4.34 -5.46
C GLY A 6 28.26 4.86 -5.41
N SER A 7 27.66 5.12 -6.58
CA SER A 7 26.21 5.20 -6.71
C SER A 7 25.60 3.85 -6.31
N ALA A 8 24.53 3.85 -5.50
CA ALA A 8 23.92 2.69 -4.82
C ALA A 8 23.48 1.48 -5.71
N GLY A 9 23.80 1.46 -7.00
CA GLY A 9 23.59 0.33 -7.91
C GLY A 9 24.87 -0.31 -8.46
N GLN A 10 26.05 0.09 -7.98
CA GLN A 10 27.35 -0.35 -8.55
C GLN A 10 27.96 -1.58 -7.86
N ASP A 11 27.38 -2.02 -6.73
CA ASP A 11 27.90 -3.12 -5.88
C ASP A 11 26.91 -4.31 -5.76
N LEU A 12 25.93 -4.43 -6.65
CA LEU A 12 25.08 -5.62 -6.70
C LEU A 12 25.91 -6.78 -7.28
N PRO A 13 25.97 -7.96 -6.62
CA PRO A 13 26.65 -9.12 -7.19
C PRO A 13 25.96 -9.57 -8.48
N GLU A 14 26.70 -10.27 -9.33
CA GLU A 14 26.34 -10.53 -10.74
C GLU A 14 25.01 -11.29 -10.91
N ASP A 15 24.54 -11.95 -9.85
CA ASP A 15 23.33 -12.76 -9.72
C ASP A 15 22.15 -12.06 -9.00
N ALA A 16 22.30 -10.79 -8.61
CA ALA A 16 21.27 -10.05 -7.87
C ALA A 16 20.39 -9.18 -8.78
N THR A 17 19.07 -9.27 -8.59
CA THR A 17 18.07 -8.40 -9.26
C THR A 17 17.24 -7.64 -8.24
N VAL A 18 16.89 -6.38 -8.55
CA VAL A 18 15.97 -5.58 -7.73
C VAL A 18 14.55 -5.75 -8.25
N GLN A 19 13.66 -6.26 -7.40
CA GLN A 19 12.23 -6.41 -7.70
C GLN A 19 11.39 -5.50 -6.80
N THR A 20 10.20 -5.14 -7.24
CA THR A 20 9.26 -4.33 -6.45
C THR A 20 8.18 -5.24 -5.89
N ALA A 21 7.80 -5.07 -4.62
CA ALA A 21 6.69 -5.84 -4.01
C ALA A 21 5.35 -5.61 -4.70
N GLY A 22 5.25 -4.57 -5.51
CA GLY A 22 4.23 -4.38 -6.53
C GLY A 22 2.82 -4.49 -5.96
N ALA A 23 2.18 -5.63 -6.21
CA ALA A 23 0.82 -5.92 -5.77
C ALA A 23 0.69 -6.40 -4.31
N PHE A 24 1.78 -6.88 -3.69
CA PHE A 24 1.78 -7.47 -2.34
C PHE A 24 2.17 -6.49 -1.23
N ASP A 25 2.28 -5.20 -1.51
CA ASP A 25 2.45 -4.18 -0.47
C ASP A 25 1.19 -4.09 0.42
N ILE A 26 1.36 -4.27 1.73
CA ILE A 26 0.27 -4.21 2.72
C ILE A 26 -0.48 -2.87 2.69
N ARG A 27 0.18 -1.77 2.34
CA ARG A 27 -0.44 -0.44 2.22
C ARG A 27 -1.49 -0.44 1.11
N ASN A 28 -1.25 -1.18 0.03
CA ASN A 28 -2.17 -1.30 -1.09
C ASN A 28 -3.41 -2.12 -0.69
N PHE A 29 -3.21 -3.18 0.08
CA PHE A 29 -4.30 -3.99 0.64
C PHE A 29 -5.17 -3.20 1.63
N ILE A 30 -4.53 -2.52 2.60
CA ILE A 30 -5.22 -1.66 3.58
C ILE A 30 -5.97 -0.53 2.87
N GLY A 31 -5.31 0.18 1.96
CA GLY A 31 -5.92 1.29 1.21
C GLY A 31 -7.12 0.84 0.38
N THR A 32 -7.02 -0.29 -0.31
CA THR A 32 -8.13 -0.82 -1.12
C THR A 32 -9.31 -1.27 -0.28
N LEU A 33 -9.07 -2.00 0.82
CA LEU A 33 -10.14 -2.43 1.73
C LEU A 33 -10.83 -1.21 2.36
N LEU A 34 -10.05 -0.27 2.90
CA LEU A 34 -10.58 0.96 3.49
C LEU A 34 -11.41 1.75 2.47
N GLY A 35 -10.92 1.86 1.22
CA GLY A 35 -11.62 2.53 0.13
C GLY A 35 -12.94 1.86 -0.23
N LEU A 36 -12.97 0.52 -0.32
CA LEU A 36 -14.19 -0.24 -0.61
C LEU A 36 -15.24 -0.07 0.50
N PHE A 37 -14.85 -0.23 1.77
CA PHE A 37 -15.77 0.00 2.89
C PHE A 37 -16.22 1.46 2.98
N GLY A 38 -15.31 2.41 2.77
CA GLY A 38 -15.63 3.83 2.73
C GLY A 38 -16.64 4.16 1.61
N LEU A 39 -16.47 3.56 0.43
CA LEU A 39 -17.39 3.74 -0.69
C LEU A 39 -18.80 3.21 -0.36
N VAL A 40 -18.90 2.06 0.30
CA VAL A 40 -20.18 1.52 0.79
C VAL A 40 -20.85 2.53 1.74
N LEU A 41 -20.09 3.12 2.66
CA LEU A 41 -20.63 4.12 3.59
C LEU A 41 -21.04 5.41 2.89
N VAL A 42 -20.30 5.87 1.88
CA VAL A 42 -20.72 7.03 1.07
C VAL A 42 -22.03 6.74 0.34
N VAL A 43 -22.17 5.56 -0.28
CA VAL A 43 -23.42 5.15 -0.95
C VAL A 43 -24.57 5.08 0.06
N MET A 44 -24.37 4.48 1.23
CA MET A 44 -25.38 4.45 2.29
C MET A 44 -25.72 5.84 2.80
N GLY A 45 -24.73 6.72 2.97
CA GLY A 45 -24.96 8.11 3.34
C GLY A 45 -25.79 8.85 2.30
N LEU A 46 -25.53 8.66 1.00
CA LEU A 46 -26.23 9.37 -0.08
C LEU A 46 -27.65 8.85 -0.32
N PHE A 47 -27.88 7.54 -0.22
CA PHE A 47 -29.14 6.93 -0.65
C PHE A 47 -30.00 6.36 0.49
N ALA A 48 -29.43 6.17 1.69
CA ALA A 48 -30.11 5.54 2.83
C ALA A 48 -30.19 6.46 4.06
N PHE A 49 -30.13 7.79 3.88
CA PHE A 49 -30.30 8.75 4.97
C PHE A 49 -31.74 9.31 5.01
N GLY A 50 -32.52 8.83 5.99
CA GLY A 50 -33.90 9.26 6.23
C GLY A 50 -34.14 9.74 7.67
N PRO A 51 -35.38 10.11 8.02
CA PRO A 51 -35.72 10.65 9.35
C PRO A 51 -35.34 9.75 10.53
N GLU A 52 -35.47 8.43 10.35
CA GLU A 52 -35.12 7.44 11.38
C GLU A 52 -33.61 7.41 11.64
N GLU A 53 -32.79 7.46 10.58
CA GLU A 53 -31.33 7.48 10.68
C GLU A 53 -30.82 8.82 11.22
N ALA A 54 -31.44 9.93 10.80
CA ALA A 54 -31.17 11.25 11.33
C ALA A 54 -31.45 11.32 12.85
N ALA A 55 -32.50 10.68 13.34
CA ALA A 55 -32.80 10.66 14.77
C ALA A 55 -31.74 9.92 15.60
N LYS A 56 -31.05 8.92 15.03
CA LYS A 56 -29.97 8.17 15.69
C LYS A 56 -28.67 8.97 15.84
N THR A 57 -28.54 10.06 15.08
CA THR A 57 -27.28 10.77 14.83
C THR A 57 -27.42 12.29 15.01
N ASP A 58 -28.50 12.74 15.66
CA ASP A 58 -28.82 14.16 15.88
C ASP A 58 -28.82 15.00 14.58
N GLY A 59 -29.36 14.41 13.51
CA GLY A 59 -29.44 15.01 12.18
C GLY A 59 -28.16 14.91 11.35
N LEU A 60 -27.06 14.36 11.88
CA LEU A 60 -25.81 14.22 11.16
C LEU A 60 -25.74 12.92 10.36
N ASN A 61 -25.41 13.01 9.08
CA ASN A 61 -25.21 11.82 8.26
C ASN A 61 -23.85 11.14 8.57
N ALA A 62 -23.82 10.33 9.63
CA ALA A 62 -22.62 9.67 10.12
C ALA A 62 -21.96 8.77 9.06
N ASN A 63 -22.76 8.03 8.29
CA ASN A 63 -22.26 7.18 7.20
C ASN A 63 -21.51 8.01 6.15
N LEU A 64 -22.07 9.15 5.74
CA LEU A 64 -21.43 9.99 4.74
C LEU A 64 -20.10 10.58 5.23
N TRP A 65 -20.08 11.14 6.45
CA TRP A 65 -18.86 11.72 7.02
C TRP A 65 -17.76 10.67 7.25
N ALA A 66 -18.12 9.53 7.84
CA ALA A 66 -17.17 8.43 8.05
C ALA A 66 -16.67 7.87 6.72
N GLY A 67 -17.58 7.66 5.75
CA GLY A 67 -17.23 7.18 4.41
C GLY A 67 -16.28 8.12 3.67
N ILE A 68 -16.55 9.43 3.69
CA ILE A 68 -15.66 10.44 3.09
C ILE A 68 -14.28 10.40 3.75
N ALA A 69 -14.20 10.38 5.08
CA ALA A 69 -12.93 10.31 5.79
C ALA A 69 -12.13 9.05 5.40
N MET A 70 -12.80 7.89 5.35
CA MET A 70 -12.18 6.63 4.92
C MET A 70 -11.68 6.68 3.48
N VAL A 71 -12.45 7.27 2.55
CA VAL A 71 -12.04 7.42 1.14
C VAL A 71 -10.82 8.33 1.00
N VAL A 72 -10.77 9.43 1.76
CA VAL A 72 -9.60 10.33 1.77
C VAL A 72 -8.35 9.60 2.27
N VAL A 73 -8.46 8.85 3.38
CA VAL A 73 -7.33 8.07 3.90
C VAL A 73 -6.91 6.98 2.93
N ALA A 74 -7.86 6.28 2.30
CA ALA A 74 -7.57 5.28 1.27
C ALA A 74 -6.79 5.88 0.10
N ALA A 75 -7.23 7.05 -0.40
CA ALA A 75 -6.52 7.77 -1.46
C ALA A 75 -5.09 8.15 -1.02
N ALA A 76 -4.91 8.61 0.22
CA ALA A 76 -3.59 8.94 0.75
C ALA A 76 -2.65 7.71 0.77
N PHE A 77 -3.14 6.54 1.18
CA PHE A 77 -2.38 5.29 1.16
C PHE A 77 -1.97 4.88 -0.27
N LEU A 78 -2.90 4.94 -1.22
CA LEU A 78 -2.63 4.58 -2.61
C LEU A 78 -1.71 5.58 -3.32
N ILE A 79 -1.74 6.85 -2.94
CA ILE A 79 -0.80 7.86 -3.42
C ILE A 79 0.58 7.60 -2.81
N TRP A 80 0.66 7.29 -1.52
CA TRP A 80 1.91 6.98 -0.84
C TRP A 80 2.61 5.78 -1.49
N THR A 81 1.90 4.67 -1.75
CA THR A 81 2.51 3.49 -2.40
C THR A 81 3.09 3.78 -3.77
N ARG A 82 2.50 4.73 -4.50
CA ARG A 82 3.06 5.21 -5.78
C ARG A 82 4.30 6.07 -5.61
N LEU A 83 4.37 6.87 -4.54
CA LEU A 83 5.50 7.76 -4.29
C LEU A 83 6.70 7.03 -3.66
N ASP A 84 6.44 6.01 -2.84
CA ASP A 84 7.44 5.26 -2.08
C ASP A 84 7.21 3.74 -2.23
N PRO A 85 7.58 3.17 -3.41
CA PRO A 85 7.42 1.75 -3.68
C PRO A 85 8.46 0.90 -2.94
N ILE A 86 8.01 -0.18 -2.30
CA ILE A 86 8.89 -1.14 -1.62
C ILE A 86 9.69 -1.93 -2.64
N ARG A 87 11.03 -1.84 -2.54
CA ARG A 87 12.00 -2.53 -3.39
C ARG A 87 12.72 -3.60 -2.56
N MET A 88 12.99 -4.74 -3.17
CA MET A 88 13.64 -5.90 -2.55
C MET A 88 14.72 -6.44 -3.50
N VAL A 89 15.82 -6.95 -2.93
CA VAL A 89 16.83 -7.67 -3.71
C VAL A 89 16.49 -9.14 -3.70
N VAL A 90 16.47 -9.73 -4.89
CA VAL A 90 16.35 -11.16 -5.11
C VAL A 90 17.68 -11.64 -5.65
N ARG A 91 18.30 -12.59 -4.95
CA ARG A 91 19.53 -13.28 -5.40
C ARG A 91 19.19 -14.70 -5.81
N ASP A 92 19.78 -15.15 -6.91
CA ASP A 92 19.70 -16.55 -7.30
C ASP A 92 20.72 -17.34 -6.48
N ASN A 93 20.26 -18.41 -5.81
CA ASN A 93 21.15 -19.28 -5.05
C ASN A 93 21.87 -20.27 -5.98
N GLU A 94 22.95 -20.88 -5.48
CA GLU A 94 23.76 -21.84 -6.25
C GLU A 94 22.92 -23.00 -6.82
N ASP A 95 23.27 -23.47 -8.03
CA ASP A 95 22.60 -24.59 -8.70
C ASP A 95 22.59 -25.85 -7.80
N GLY A 96 21.42 -26.20 -7.26
CA GLY A 96 21.23 -27.33 -6.34
C GLY A 96 20.91 -26.95 -4.89
N ALA A 97 20.78 -25.65 -4.57
CA ALA A 97 20.27 -25.19 -3.28
C ALA A 97 18.82 -25.63 -3.02
N GLU A 98 18.48 -25.86 -1.75
CA GLU A 98 17.11 -26.25 -1.35
C GLU A 98 16.08 -25.15 -1.63
N GLU A 99 16.49 -23.87 -1.55
CA GLU A 99 15.71 -22.73 -2.01
C GLU A 99 16.48 -21.99 -3.11
N PRO A 100 15.92 -21.83 -4.33
CA PRO A 100 16.63 -21.24 -5.46
C PRO A 100 16.76 -19.71 -5.39
N HIS A 101 16.07 -19.02 -4.48
CA HIS A 101 16.12 -17.56 -4.36
C HIS A 101 16.26 -17.09 -2.91
N ASP A 102 17.23 -16.22 -2.63
CA ASP A 102 17.37 -15.51 -1.36
C ASP A 102 16.76 -14.10 -1.48
N ILE A 103 15.83 -13.77 -0.58
CA ILE A 103 15.06 -12.51 -0.58
C ILE A 103 15.45 -11.70 0.65
N SER A 104 16.10 -10.55 0.42
CA SER A 104 16.49 -9.60 1.47
C SER A 104 15.97 -8.19 1.17
N ALA A 105 15.65 -7.43 2.22
CA ALA A 105 15.27 -6.03 2.07
C ALA A 105 16.48 -5.19 1.61
N LEU A 106 16.21 -4.14 0.81
CA LEU A 106 17.21 -3.12 0.52
C LEU A 106 17.30 -2.19 1.73
N ASP A 107 18.45 -2.18 2.41
CA ASP A 107 18.81 -1.16 3.41
C ASP A 107 18.99 0.23 2.77
#